data_AF-A0A7W4YUQ1-F1
#
_entry.id   AF-A0A7W4YUQ1-F1
#
_cell.length_a   1.000
_cell.length_b   1.000
_cell.length_c   1.000
_cell.angle_alpha   90.00
_cell.angle_beta   90.00
_cell.angle_gamma   90.00
#
_symmetry.space_group_name_H-M   'P 1'
#
loop_
_entity.id
_entity.type
_entity.pdbx_description
1 polymer ?
#
loop_
_entity_poly.entity_id
_entity_poly.type
_entity_poly.pdbx_seq_one_letter_code
_entity_poly.pdbx_strand_id
1 'polypeptide(L)' 'MGSIKEIDTNQRAFLGKLDELENRAHAVGHTLTSICELSGVARATPDRWRKSTPNTIKLVDKLEAVVVEAEKQAAKAQ' A
#
# COMPACT_ATOMS: atom_id res chain seq x y z
N MET A 1 15.54 -19.93 11.54
CA MET A 1 14.68 -18.73 11.45
C MET A 1 13.75 -18.93 10.27
N GLY A 2 12.47 -19.22 10.52
CA GLY A 2 11.50 -19.52 9.46
C GLY A 2 11.34 -18.31 8.54
N SER A 3 11.48 -18.53 7.23
CA SER A 3 11.29 -17.49 6.22
C SER A 3 9.81 -17.11 6.22
N ILE A 4 9.50 -15.94 6.79
CA ILE A 4 8.17 -15.34 6.72
C ILE A 4 7.92 -15.03 5.24
N LYS A 5 6.98 -15.74 4.62
CA LYS A 5 6.56 -15.43 3.24
C LYS A 5 6.01 -14.01 3.23
N GLU A 6 6.56 -13.16 2.38
CA GLU A 6 6.16 -11.76 2.24
C GLU A 6 4.68 -11.71 1.77
N ILE A 7 3.83 -11.08 2.57
CA ILE A 7 2.42 -10.88 2.25
C ILE A 7 2.31 -9.48 1.65
N ASP A 8 2.17 -9.34 0.34
CA ASP A 8 2.12 -8.03 -0.34
C ASP A 8 0.73 -7.34 -0.26
N THR A 9 -0.08 -7.67 0.74
CA THR A 9 -1.49 -7.28 0.79
C THR A 9 -1.65 -5.77 0.92
N ASN A 10 -0.89 -5.14 1.82
CA ASN A 10 -0.97 -3.70 2.04
C ASN A 10 -0.31 -2.92 0.90
N GLN A 11 0.77 -3.43 0.32
CA GLN A 11 1.32 -2.87 -0.93
C GLN A 11 0.26 -2.81 -2.04
N ARG A 12 -0.45 -3.91 -2.27
CA ARG A 12 -1.49 -3.96 -3.32
C ARG A 12 -2.65 -3.03 -3.00
N ALA A 13 -3.12 -3.00 -1.76
CA ALA A 13 -4.18 -2.10 -1.32
C ALA A 13 -3.78 -0.63 -1.50
N PHE A 14 -2.54 -0.28 -1.16
CA PHE A 14 -2.00 1.07 -1.30
C PHE A 14 -1.93 1.51 -2.76
N LEU A 15 -1.38 0.68 -3.65
CA LEU A 15 -1.32 0.98 -5.09
C LEU A 15 -2.72 1.07 -5.71
N GLY A 16 -3.61 0.14 -5.35
CA GLY A 16 -5.01 0.18 -5.78
C GLY A 16 -5.72 1.46 -5.33
N LYS A 17 -5.37 2.00 -4.15
CA LYS A 17 -5.92 3.27 -3.69
C LYS A 17 -5.45 4.47 -4.52
N LEU A 18 -4.20 4.45 -5.00
CA LEU A 18 -3.68 5.48 -5.90
C LEU A 18 -4.42 5.44 -7.25
N ASP A 19 -4.68 4.24 -7.78
CA ASP A 19 -5.44 4.06 -9.02
C ASP A 19 -6.89 4.51 -8.88
N GLU A 20 -7.56 4.12 -7.78
CA GLU A 20 -8.93 4.57 -7.49
C GLU A 20 -9.01 6.09 -7.40
N LEU A 21 -8.05 6.72 -6.72
CA LEU A 21 -7.99 8.17 -6.56
C LEU A 21 -7.79 8.88 -7.90
N GLU A 22 -6.89 8.38 -8.74
CA GLU A 22 -6.64 8.92 -10.08
C GLU A 22 -7.86 8.75 -11.00
N ASN A 23 -8.50 7.58 -10.99
CA ASN A 23 -9.72 7.33 -11.76
C ASN A 23 -10.88 8.24 -11.33
N ARG A 24 -11.05 8.44 -10.02
CA ARG A 24 -12.07 9.34 -9.48
C ARG A 24 -11.79 10.80 -9.84
N ALA A 25 -10.53 11.23 -9.84
CA ALA A 25 -10.15 12.56 -10.30
C ALA A 25 -10.48 12.75 -11.78
N HIS A 26 -10.14 11.78 -12.63
CA HIS A 26 -10.47 11.82 -14.07
C HIS A 26 -11.97 11.88 -14.31
N ALA A 27 -12.78 11.15 -13.53
CA ALA A 27 -14.24 11.17 -13.64
C ALA A 27 -14.87 12.56 -13.39
N VAL A 28 -14.17 13.45 -12.68
CA VAL A 28 -14.62 14.82 -12.41
C VAL A 28 -13.79 15.87 -13.17
N GLY A 29 -13.04 15.46 -14.19
CA GLY A 29 -12.28 16.38 -15.06
C GLY A 29 -10.93 16.86 -14.49
N HIS A 30 -10.44 16.25 -13.41
CA HIS A 30 -9.11 16.53 -12.86
C HIS A 30 -8.09 15.46 -13.28
N THR A 31 -6.81 15.84 -13.36
CA THR A 31 -5.69 14.92 -13.60
C THR A 31 -4.94 14.66 -12.30
N LEU A 32 -4.09 13.63 -12.28
CA LEU A 32 -3.18 13.41 -11.15
C LEU A 32 -2.30 14.64 -10.85
N THR A 33 -1.93 15.41 -11.87
CA THR A 33 -1.18 16.68 -11.68
C THR A 33 -2.04 17.73 -10.99
N SER A 34 -3.27 17.99 -11.46
CA SER A 34 -4.08 19.04 -10.86
C SER A 34 -4.54 18.71 -9.45
N ILE A 35 -4.80 17.43 -9.12
CA ILE A 35 -5.09 17.05 -7.72
C ILE A 35 -3.86 17.15 -6.81
N CYS A 36 -2.64 16.91 -7.33
CA CYS A 36 -1.40 17.16 -6.58
C CYS A 36 -1.25 18.64 -6.24
N GLU A 37 -1.47 19.53 -7.22
CA GLU A 37 -1.46 20.98 -7.02
C GLU A 37 -2.51 21.43 -5.99
N LEU A 38 -3.77 20.98 -6.14
CA LEU A 38 -4.87 21.33 -5.24
C LEU A 38 -4.66 20.83 -3.80
N SER A 39 -3.98 19.71 -3.62
CA SER A 39 -3.71 19.12 -2.29
C SER A 39 -2.41 19.61 -1.65
N GLY A 40 -1.60 20.40 -2.37
CA GLY A 40 -0.25 20.78 -1.92
C GLY A 40 0.74 19.61 -1.87
N VAL A 41 0.41 18.47 -2.50
CA VAL A 41 1.30 17.31 -2.58
C VAL A 41 2.18 17.43 -3.81
N ALA A 42 3.50 17.35 -3.64
CA ALA A 42 4.41 17.35 -4.78
C ALA A 42 4.11 16.15 -5.71
N ARG A 43 3.98 16.38 -7.02
CA ARG A 43 3.70 15.33 -8.03
C ARG A 43 4.68 14.16 -7.99
N ALA A 44 5.93 14.44 -7.63
CA ALA A 44 6.99 13.44 -7.46
C ALA A 44 6.69 12.41 -6.35
N THR A 45 5.81 12.73 -5.41
CA THR A 45 5.43 11.86 -4.29
C THR A 45 4.65 10.63 -4.78
N PRO A 46 3.48 10.75 -5.44
CA PRO A 46 2.79 9.60 -6.02
C PRO A 46 3.61 8.90 -7.12
N ASP A 47 4.44 9.61 -7.89
CA ASP A 47 5.36 8.96 -8.84
C ASP A 47 6.36 8.04 -8.15
N ARG A 48 6.93 8.49 -7.03
CA ARG A 48 7.86 7.68 -6.23
C ARG A 48 7.15 6.47 -5.64
N TRP A 49 5.94 6.65 -5.12
CA TRP A 49 5.13 5.58 -4.56
C TRP A 49 4.79 4.49 -5.57
N ARG A 50 4.48 4.87 -6.82
CA ARG A 50 4.24 3.93 -7.93
C ARG A 50 5.51 3.19 -8.37
N LYS A 51 6.69 3.81 -8.27
CA LYS A 51 7.99 3.18 -8.57
C LYS A 51 8.50 2.30 -7.44
N SER A 52 8.26 2.71 -6.19
CA SER A 52 8.74 2.01 -5.00
C SER A 52 7.80 2.26 -3.84
N THR A 53 7.21 1.18 -3.34
CA THR A 53 6.33 1.19 -2.18
C THR A 53 7.03 1.81 -0.96
N PRO A 54 6.38 2.75 -0.23
CA PRO A 54 6.94 3.32 0.99
C PRO A 54 7.36 2.24 2.00
N ASN A 55 8.48 2.47 2.69
CA ASN A 55 9.01 1.52 3.67
C ASN A 55 7.98 1.21 4.78
N THR A 56 7.18 2.19 5.19
CA THR A 56 6.12 1.99 6.19
C THR A 56 5.13 0.91 5.77
N ILE A 57 4.68 0.92 4.50
CA ILE A 57 3.75 -0.10 3.99
C ILE A 57 4.41 -1.49 4.00
N LYS A 58 5.68 -1.58 3.59
CA LYS A 58 6.46 -2.84 3.67
C LYS A 58 6.60 -3.35 5.10
N LEU A 59 6.74 -2.45 6.08
CA LEU A 59 6.80 -2.83 7.49
C LEU A 59 5.44 -3.36 7.98
N VAL A 60 4.33 -2.77 7.55
CA VAL A 60 2.99 -3.29 7.87
C VAL A 60 2.80 -4.69 7.29
N ASP A 61 3.19 -4.93 6.04
CA ASP A 61 3.15 -6.27 5.43
C ASP A 61 3.98 -7.30 6.22
N LYS A 62 5.15 -6.90 6.74
CA LYS A 62 5.95 -7.76 7.62
C LYS A 62 5.27 -8.06 8.94
N LEU A 63 4.62 -7.07 9.56
CA LEU A 63 3.88 -7.25 10.81
C LEU A 63 2.69 -8.18 10.61
N GLU A 64 1.92 -7.98 9.53
CA GLU A 64 0.81 -8.83 9.15
C GLU A 64 1.24 -10.29 9.01
N ALA A 65 2.37 -10.52 8.34
CA ALA A 65 2.89 -11.87 8.16
C ALA A 65 3.33 -12.54 9.47
N VAL A 66 3.81 -11.76 10.46
CA VAL A 66 4.09 -12.27 11.81
C VAL A 66 2.78 -12.63 12.53
N VAL A 67 1.75 -11.79 12.44
CA VAL A 67 0.44 -12.05 13.07
C VAL A 67 -0.19 -13.32 12.50
N VAL A 68 -0.24 -13.45 11.16
CA VAL A 68 -0.79 -14.63 10.48
C VAL A 68 -0.08 -15.92 10.91
N GLU A 69 1.25 -15.87 11.11
CA GLU A 69 1.99 -17.03 11.60
C GLU A 69 1.69 -17.34 13.06
N ALA A 70 1.60 -16.32 13.92
CA ALA A 70 1.21 -16.49 15.33
C ALA A 70 -0.21 -17.09 15.47
N GLU A 71 -1.16 -16.64 14.64
CA GLU A 71 -2.53 -17.17 14.60
C GLU A 71 -2.56 -18.65 14.21
N LYS A 72 -1.78 -19.04 13.19
CA LYS A 72 -1.66 -20.45 12.77
C LYS A 72 -1.07 -21.33 13.87
N GLN A 73 -0.10 -20.82 14.62
CA GLN A 73 0.50 -21.56 15.72
C GLN A 73 -0.49 -21.73 16.88
N ALA A 74 -1.24 -20.68 17.22
CA ALA A 74 -2.30 -20.76 18.23
C ALA A 74 -3.40 -21.76 17.82
N ALA A 75 -3.81 -21.76 16.55
CA ALA A 75 -4.83 -22.67 16.04
C ALA A 75 -4.39 -24.16 15.99
N LYS A 76 -3.09 -24.45 15.89
CA LYS A 76 -2.54 -25.82 15.92
C LYS A 76 -2.34 -26.37 17.34
N ALA A 77 -2.35 -25.49 18.34
CA ALA A 77 -2.18 -25.85 19.75
C ALA A 77 -3.51 -26.21 20.44
N GLN A 78 -4.64 -26.05 19.74
CA GLN A 78 -5.99 -26.47 20.14
C GLN A 78 -6.36 -27.78 19.44
#